data_AF-A0A7S2IGW0-F1
#
_entry.id   AF-A0A7S2IGW0-F1
#
_cell.length_a   1.000
_cell.length_b   1.000
_cell.length_c   1.000
_cell.angle_alpha   90.00
_cell.angle_beta   90.00
_cell.angle_gamma   90.00
#
_symmetry.space_group_name_H-M   'P 1'
#
loop_
_entity.id
_entity.type
_entity.pdbx_description
1 polymer ?
#
loop_
_entity_poly.entity_id
_entity_poly.type
_entity_poly.pdbx_seq_one_letter_code
_entity_poly.pdbx_strand_id
1 'polypeptide(L)'
;MGAMERINNTPLPFAYVAHLRTFMLFYLLFLPWALTASYGPLGSPVITFLVALAMLGIEGAAVACERPFGTNANHLPMDAFCRTVARNVAQSLDQAEDFAGAP
;
A
#
# COMPACT_ATOMS: atom_id res chain seq x y z
N MET A 1 -11.02 19.46 8.17
CA MET A 1 -10.33 18.44 7.35
C MET A 1 -10.90 17.08 7.69
N GLY A 2 -11.37 16.34 6.69
CA GLY A 2 -11.93 15.00 6.89
C GLY A 2 -10.85 13.99 7.30
N ALA A 3 -11.23 12.91 7.97
CA ALA A 3 -10.28 11.85 8.34
C ALA A 3 -9.56 11.25 7.12
N MET A 4 -10.26 11.07 6.00
CA MET A 4 -9.69 10.56 4.75
C MET A 4 -8.74 11.56 4.07
N GLU A 5 -9.04 12.85 4.16
CA GLU A 5 -8.18 13.91 3.63
C GLU A 5 -6.85 13.99 4.39
N ARG A 6 -6.88 13.79 5.72
CA ARG A 6 -5.66 13.64 6.53
C ARG A 6 -4.84 12.41 6.13
N ILE A 7 -5.48 11.24 5.98
CA ILE A 7 -4.79 10.00 5.59
C ILE A 7 -4.14 10.16 4.21
N ASN A 8 -4.83 10.80 3.27
CA ASN A 8 -4.28 11.04 1.93
C ASN A 8 -3.17 12.11 1.92
N ASN A 9 -3.26 13.12 2.78
CA ASN A 9 -2.30 14.23 2.84
C ASN A 9 -1.14 14.02 3.81
N THR A 10 -1.01 12.86 4.45
CA THR A 10 0.18 12.47 5.22
C THR A 10 0.98 11.39 4.49
N PRO A 11 1.52 11.65 3.28
CA PRO A 11 2.47 10.72 2.67
C PRO A 11 3.73 10.66 3.52
N LEU A 12 4.41 9.50 3.51
CA LEU A 12 5.70 9.36 4.16
C LEU A 12 6.70 10.40 3.61
N PRO A 13 7.55 10.99 4.47
CA PRO A 13 8.54 11.96 4.00
C PRO A 13 9.41 11.36 2.90
N PHE A 14 9.54 12.05 1.77
CA PHE A 14 10.30 11.55 0.61
C PHE A 14 11.74 11.14 0.97
N ALA A 15 12.41 11.92 1.83
CA ALA A 15 13.75 11.60 2.29
C ALA A 15 13.83 10.24 3.01
N TYR A 16 12.80 9.89 3.79
CA TYR A 16 12.76 8.61 4.49
C TYR A 16 12.71 7.44 3.51
N VAL A 17 11.78 7.48 2.56
CA VAL A 17 11.62 6.42 1.54
C VAL A 17 12.88 6.31 0.66
N ALA A 18 13.46 7.45 0.27
CA ALA A 18 14.69 7.48 -0.53
C ALA A 18 15.89 6.87 0.22
N HIS A 19 16.06 7.19 1.51
CA HIS A 19 17.11 6.61 2.34
C HIS A 19 16.91 5.10 2.55
N LEU A 20 15.68 4.67 2.81
CA LEU A 20 15.35 3.26 3.00
C LEU A 20 15.66 2.44 1.74
N ARG A 21 15.28 2.95 0.56
CA ARG A 21 15.60 2.32 -0.73
C ARG A 21 17.10 2.25 -0.98
N THR A 22 17.81 3.34 -0.71
CA THR A 22 19.27 3.40 -0.87
C THR A 22 19.96 2.40 0.06
N PHE A 23 19.55 2.33 1.32
CA PHE A 23 20.07 1.37 2.29
C PHE A 23 19.80 -0.09 1.86
N MET A 24 18.60 -0.38 1.36
CA MET A 24 18.26 -1.70 0.83
C MET A 24 19.16 -2.11 -0.33
N LEU A 25 19.45 -1.19 -1.26
CA LEU A 25 20.36 -1.46 -2.38
C LEU A 25 21.78 -1.75 -1.90
N PHE A 26 22.29 -0.99 -0.93
CA PHE A 26 23.58 -1.28 -0.31
C PHE A 26 23.59 -2.64 0.40
N TYR A 27 22.53 -2.96 1.15
CA TYR A 27 22.40 -4.26 1.80
C TYR A 27 22.51 -5.40 0.79
N LEU A 28 21.76 -5.35 -0.30
CA LEU A 28 21.80 -6.36 -1.36
C LEU A 28 23.16 -6.41 -2.10
N LEU A 29 23.84 -5.27 -2.22
CA LEU A 29 25.16 -5.18 -2.84
C LEU A 29 26.25 -5.86 -1.99
N PHE A 30 26.22 -5.69 -0.66
CA PHE A 30 27.22 -6.27 0.25
C PHE A 30 26.91 -7.71 0.66
N LEU A 31 25.65 -8.12 0.58
CA LEU A 31 25.17 -9.47 0.90
C LEU A 31 25.97 -10.62 0.22
N PRO A 32 26.29 -10.58 -1.09
CA PRO A 32 27.03 -11.68 -1.72
C PRO A 32 28.43 -11.85 -1.13
N TRP A 33 29.15 -10.76 -0.82
CA TRP A 33 30.44 -10.82 -0.14
C TRP A 33 30.32 -11.44 1.25
N ALA A 34 29.29 -11.07 2.02
CA ALA A 34 29.04 -11.66 3.33
C ALA A 34 28.76 -13.17 3.25
N LEU A 35 28.07 -13.63 2.20
CA LEU A 35 27.69 -15.03 2.00
C LEU A 35 28.78 -15.91 1.38
N THR A 36 29.75 -15.33 0.66
CA THR A 36 30.81 -16.13 -0.02
C THR A 36 31.60 -17.03 0.93
N ALA A 37 31.82 -16.61 2.19
CA ALA A 37 32.56 -17.41 3.17
C ALA A 37 31.84 -18.72 3.55
N SER A 38 30.50 -18.71 3.56
CA SER A 38 29.68 -19.85 4.00
C SER A 38 29.18 -20.73 2.86
N TYR A 39 28.85 -20.14 1.71
CA TYR A 39 28.15 -20.83 0.60
C TYR A 39 28.98 -20.90 -0.69
N GLY A 40 30.22 -20.41 -0.67
CA GLY A 40 31.11 -20.37 -1.82
C GLY A 40 30.64 -19.40 -2.93
N PRO A 41 31.43 -19.27 -4.01
CA PRO A 41 31.19 -18.29 -5.07
C PRO A 41 29.98 -18.59 -5.96
N LEU A 42 29.51 -19.84 -6.00
CA LEU A 42 28.34 -20.25 -6.79
C LEU A 42 27.04 -20.19 -5.98
N GLY A 43 27.09 -20.47 -4.67
CA GLY A 43 25.91 -20.43 -3.79
C GLY A 43 25.52 -19.02 -3.36
N SER A 44 26.50 -18.12 -3.18
CA SER A 44 26.23 -16.74 -2.76
C SER A 44 25.32 -15.96 -3.71
N PRO A 45 25.50 -15.92 -5.05
CA PRO A 45 24.61 -15.15 -5.93
C PRO A 45 23.18 -15.70 -5.94
N VAL A 46 22.99 -17.02 -5.80
CA VAL A 46 21.66 -17.65 -5.78
C VAL A 46 20.88 -17.20 -4.56
N ILE A 47 21.50 -17.24 -3.38
CA ILE A 47 20.85 -16.82 -2.12
C ILE A 47 20.59 -15.31 -2.16
N THR A 48 21.57 -14.51 -2.59
CA THR A 48 21.40 -13.06 -2.75
C THR A 48 20.24 -12.72 -3.68
N PHE A 49 20.09 -13.45 -4.80
CA PHE A 49 18.98 -13.24 -5.74
C PHE A 49 17.61 -13.51 -5.09
N LEU A 50 17.47 -14.59 -4.32
CA LEU A 50 16.23 -14.90 -3.61
C LEU A 50 15.87 -13.84 -2.57
N VAL A 51 16.87 -13.36 -1.81
CA VAL A 51 16.67 -12.28 -0.83
C VAL A 51 16.31 -10.97 -1.53
N ALA A 52 16.96 -10.65 -2.64
CA ALA A 52 16.66 -9.47 -3.45
C ALA A 52 15.22 -9.51 -3.97
N LEU A 53 14.78 -10.65 -4.51
CA LEU A 53 13.41 -10.84 -4.98
C LEU A 53 12.38 -10.62 -3.86
N ALA A 54 12.65 -11.16 -2.66
CA ALA A 54 11.78 -10.97 -1.51
C ALA A 54 11.73 -9.49 -1.06
N MET A 55 12.89 -8.84 -0.87
CA MET A 55 12.94 -7.45 -0.39
C MET A 55 12.35 -6.45 -1.42
N LEU A 56 12.68 -6.61 -2.70
CA LEU A 56 12.11 -5.77 -3.77
C LEU A 56 10.60 -5.99 -3.92
N GLY A 57 10.12 -7.23 -3.74
CA GLY A 57 8.69 -7.53 -3.72
C GLY A 57 7.98 -6.81 -2.58
N ILE A 58 8.57 -6.81 -1.37
CA ILE A 58 8.05 -6.10 -0.20
C ILE A 58 8.07 -4.59 -0.41
N GLU A 59 9.15 -4.03 -0.98
CA GLU A 59 9.23 -2.60 -1.34
C GLU A 59 8.08 -2.20 -2.29
N GLY A 60 7.86 -2.98 -3.34
CA GLY A 60 6.77 -2.73 -4.29
C GLY A 60 5.39 -2.80 -3.63
N ALA A 61 5.17 -3.76 -2.73
CA ALA A 61 3.94 -3.85 -1.95
C ALA A 61 3.76 -2.66 -1.00
N ALA A 62 4.84 -2.19 -0.35
CA ALA A 62 4.81 -1.01 0.51
C ALA A 62 4.38 0.24 -0.26
N VAL A 63 4.94 0.47 -1.45
CA VAL A 63 4.56 1.59 -2.32
C VAL A 63 3.08 1.55 -2.71
N ALA A 64 2.53 0.36 -2.96
CA ALA A 64 1.10 0.21 -3.24
C ALA A 64 0.24 0.54 -2.00
N CYS A 65 0.67 0.13 -0.81
CA CYS A 65 -0.01 0.42 0.45
C CYS A 65 0.04 1.90 0.84
N GLU A 66 1.08 2.65 0.44
CA GLU A 66 1.22 4.08 0.71
C GLU A 66 0.19 4.96 -0.02
N ARG A 67 -0.41 4.46 -1.11
CA ARG A 67 -1.35 5.23 -1.96
C ARG A 67 -2.73 4.56 -2.06
N PRO A 68 -3.46 4.40 -0.95
CA PRO A 68 -4.67 3.56 -0.91
C PRO A 68 -5.85 4.06 -1.76
N PHE A 69 -5.90 5.36 -2.10
CA PHE A 69 -7.04 6.01 -2.76
C PHE A 69 -6.86 6.24 -4.27
N GLY A 70 -5.97 5.50 -4.94
CA GLY A 70 -5.79 5.62 -6.40
C GLY A 70 -6.86 4.85 -7.20
N THR A 71 -6.62 4.70 -8.51
CA THR A 71 -7.56 4.06 -9.46
C THR A 71 -7.17 2.65 -9.92
N ASN A 72 -5.97 2.17 -9.58
CA ASN A 72 -5.55 0.79 -9.84
C ASN A 72 -6.38 -0.26 -9.08
N ALA A 73 -6.35 -1.51 -9.56
CA ALA A 73 -7.09 -2.64 -9.00
C ALA A 73 -6.77 -2.96 -7.51
N ASN A 74 -5.57 -2.60 -7.03
CA ASN A 74 -5.16 -2.79 -5.63
C ASN A 74 -5.57 -1.67 -4.68
N HIS A 75 -6.24 -0.62 -5.18
CA HIS A 75 -6.71 0.49 -4.36
C HIS A 75 -8.13 0.26 -3.83
N LEU A 76 -8.53 1.05 -2.83
CA LEU A 76 -9.85 0.94 -2.25
C LEU A 76 -10.94 1.35 -3.25
N PRO A 77 -12.07 0.62 -3.32
CA PRO A 77 -13.15 0.89 -4.28
C PRO A 77 -14.01 2.07 -3.83
N MET A 78 -13.49 3.30 -3.95
CA MET A 78 -14.18 4.53 -3.54
C MET A 78 -15.57 4.67 -4.16
N ASP A 79 -15.73 4.34 -5.44
CA ASP A 79 -17.03 4.41 -6.11
C ASP A 79 -18.07 3.48 -5.48
N ALA A 80 -17.64 2.32 -4.99
CA ALA A 80 -18.55 1.39 -4.31
C ALA A 80 -19.01 1.93 -2.96
N PHE A 81 -18.12 2.60 -2.22
CA PHE A 81 -18.50 3.29 -0.99
C PHE A 81 -19.46 4.45 -1.28
N CYS A 82 -19.19 5.29 -2.29
CA CYS A 82 -20.09 6.37 -2.69
C CYS A 82 -21.47 5.84 -3.10
N ARG A 83 -21.54 4.77 -3.90
CA ARG A 83 -22.81 4.12 -4.28
C ARG A 83 -23.58 3.57 -3.07
N THR A 84 -22.87 3.04 -2.08
CA THR A 84 -23.50 2.52 -0.85
C THR A 84 -24.07 3.65 -0.01
N VAL A 85 -23.32 4.73 0.17
CA VAL A 85 -23.80 5.92 0.89
C VAL A 85 -25.02 6.54 0.19
N ALA A 86 -24.97 6.71 -1.13
CA ALA A 86 -26.09 7.26 -1.89
C ALA A 86 -27.38 6.42 -1.73
N ARG A 87 -27.24 5.09 -1.76
CA ARG A 87 -28.37 4.17 -1.54
C ARG A 87 -28.93 4.28 -0.12
N ASN A 88 -28.07 4.34 0.88
CA ASN A 88 -28.50 4.46 2.28
C ASN A 88 -29.24 5.79 2.53
N VAL A 89 -28.78 6.88 1.91
CA VAL A 89 -29.47 8.18 2.00
C VAL A 89 -30.82 8.13 1.31
N ALA A 90 -30.90 7.55 0.10
CA ALA A 90 -32.17 7.40 -0.61
C ALA A 90 -33.19 6.58 0.19
N GLN A 91 -32.76 5.46 0.79
CA GLN A 91 -33.60 4.64 1.66
C GLN A 91 -34.05 5.38 2.91
N SER A 92 -33.17 6.18 3.52
CA SER A 92 -33.52 6.95 4.73
C SER A 92 -34.57 8.04 4.44
N LEU A 93 -34.54 8.62 3.24
CA LEU A 93 -35.53 9.60 2.78
C LEU A 93 -36.89 8.94 2.52
N ASP A 94 -36.90 7.81 1.82
CA ASP A 94 -38.10 7.01 1.55
C ASP A 94 -38.83 6.63 2.86
N GLN A 95 -38.07 6.16 3.86
CA GLN A 95 -38.62 5.89 5.18
C GLN A 95 -39.19 7.14 5.87
N ALA A 96 -38.54 8.31 5.73
CA ALA A 96 -39.03 9.54 6.33
C ALA A 96 -40.32 10.05 5.67
N GLU A 97 -40.48 9.86 4.35
CA GLU A 97 -41.73 10.16 3.64
C GLU A 97 -42.86 9.22 4.09
N ASP A 98 -42.58 7.93 4.28
CA ASP A 98 -43.54 6.97 4.85
C ASP A 98 -44.00 7.38 6.26
N PHE A 99 -43.09 7.88 7.12
CA PHE A 99 -43.45 8.39 8.44
C PHE A 99 -44.26 9.70 8.37
N ALA A 100 -44.00 10.57 7.39
CA ALA A 100 -44.73 11.82 7.21
C ALA A 100 -46.10 11.63 6.53
N GLY A 101 -46.28 10.54 5.79
CA GLY A 101 -47.53 10.14 5.13
C GLY A 101 -48.44 9.23 5.97
N ALA A 102 -48.04 8.86 7.18
CA ALA A 102 -48.91 8.13 8.11
C ALA A 102 -50.06 9.05 8.61
N PRO A 103 -51.32 8.56 8.59
CA PRO A 103 -52.52 9.36 8.90
C PRO A 103 -52.58 9.87 10.35
#